data_AF-A0A1M7S012-F1
#
_entry.id   AF-A0A1M7S012-F1
#
_cell.length_a   1.000
_cell.length_b   1.000
_cell.length_c   1.000
_cell.angle_alpha   90.00
_cell.angle_beta   90.00
_cell.angle_gamma   90.00
#
_symmetry.space_group_name_H-M   'P 1'
#
loop_
_entity.id
_entity.type
_entity.pdbx_description
1 polymer ?
#
loop_
_entity_poly.entity_id
_entity_poly.type
_entity_poly.pdbx_seq_one_letter_code
_entity_poly.pdbx_strand_id
1 'polypeptide(L)'
;MNKTSLKQLITEHKDKLLEDWTTLVYSGYAFDTAGFLRTKNDQFTNPVGWRTTHVGESLIKAITNEHVNIDELNHTLDEFIRVRAVQDFTPEQALAVLFLMKECILKRFKSEIKNNNLWLELWDISSRLDGISLLSFSFYIKNREVMFNLKLEDYKRRHSQIMRKAGLLVAADDPESKDS
;
A
#
# COMPACT_ATOMS: atom_id res chain seq x y z
N MET A 1 -3.53 -5.07 -41.12
CA MET A 1 -4.21 -5.46 -39.86
C MET A 1 -3.57 -4.66 -38.75
N ASN A 2 -4.35 -3.89 -37.98
CA ASN A 2 -3.81 -3.23 -36.79
C ASN A 2 -3.47 -4.34 -35.79
N LYS A 3 -2.21 -4.46 -35.39
CA LYS A 3 -1.78 -5.50 -34.45
C LYS A 3 -2.27 -5.09 -33.07
N THR A 4 -3.29 -5.77 -32.55
CA THR A 4 -3.81 -5.55 -31.19
C THR A 4 -2.70 -5.80 -30.19
N SER A 5 -2.31 -4.78 -29.42
CA SER A 5 -1.32 -4.90 -28.34
C SER A 5 -2.01 -5.18 -27.00
N LEU A 6 -1.30 -5.83 -26.07
CA LEU A 6 -1.82 -6.08 -24.73
C LEU A 6 -2.01 -4.76 -23.96
N LYS A 7 -1.16 -3.77 -24.22
CA LYS A 7 -1.29 -2.42 -23.64
C LYS A 7 -2.61 -1.75 -24.06
N GLN A 8 -2.99 -1.88 -25.33
CA GLN A 8 -4.29 -1.38 -25.82
C GLN A 8 -5.46 -2.10 -25.13
N LEU A 9 -5.41 -3.44 -25.05
CA LEU A 9 -6.45 -4.22 -24.37
C LEU A 9 -6.62 -3.82 -22.90
N ILE A 10 -5.51 -3.63 -22.18
CA ILE A 10 -5.53 -3.16 -20.80
C ILE A 10 -6.15 -1.76 -20.69
N THR A 11 -5.80 -0.86 -21.61
CA THR A 11 -6.31 0.51 -21.63
C THR A 11 -7.81 0.55 -21.90
N GLU A 12 -8.28 -0.22 -22.89
CA GLU A 12 -9.69 -0.33 -23.28
C GLU A 12 -10.56 -0.95 -22.18
N HIS A 13 -10.00 -1.85 -21.37
CA HIS A 13 -10.69 -2.55 -20.30
C HIS A 13 -10.24 -2.12 -18.89
N LYS A 14 -9.65 -0.92 -18.76
CA LYS A 14 -9.03 -0.45 -17.52
C LYS A 14 -9.95 -0.52 -16.30
N ASP A 15 -11.21 -0.11 -16.46
CA ASP A 15 -12.16 -0.01 -15.34
C ASP A 15 -12.51 -1.41 -14.80
N LYS A 16 -12.63 -2.39 -15.70
CA LYS A 16 -12.87 -3.79 -15.33
C LYS A 16 -11.65 -4.46 -14.73
N LEU A 17 -10.45 -4.15 -15.24
CA LEU A 17 -9.23 -4.64 -14.65
C LEU A 17 -9.02 -4.07 -13.23
N LEU A 18 -9.33 -2.79 -13.04
CA LEU A 18 -9.27 -2.12 -11.75
C LEU A 18 -10.28 -2.72 -10.76
N GLU A 19 -11.52 -2.98 -11.19
CA GLU A 19 -12.54 -3.66 -10.40
C GLU A 19 -12.09 -5.06 -9.94
N ASP A 20 -11.51 -5.85 -10.85
CA ASP A 20 -10.97 -7.18 -10.52
C ASP A 20 -9.84 -7.09 -9.48
N TRP A 21 -8.89 -6.17 -9.72
CA TRP A 21 -7.73 -6.02 -8.86
C TRP A 21 -8.12 -5.52 -7.47
N THR A 22 -8.92 -4.45 -7.38
CA THR A 22 -9.41 -3.92 -6.09
C THR A 22 -10.18 -4.98 -5.30
N THR A 23 -11.02 -5.78 -5.99
CA THR A 23 -11.72 -6.91 -5.39
C THR A 23 -10.78 -7.94 -4.77
N LEU A 24 -9.73 -8.32 -5.49
CA LEU A 24 -8.73 -9.25 -4.97
C LEU A 24 -7.94 -8.66 -3.80
N VAL A 25 -7.58 -7.38 -3.86
CA VAL A 25 -6.93 -6.68 -2.74
C VAL A 25 -7.80 -6.73 -1.48
N TYR A 26 -9.10 -6.44 -1.60
CA TYR A 26 -10.02 -6.48 -0.46
C TYR A 26 -10.23 -7.89 0.08
N SER A 27 -10.17 -8.93 -0.77
CA SER A 27 -10.27 -10.32 -0.31
C SER A 27 -9.08 -10.77 0.55
N GLY A 28 -7.94 -10.05 0.48
CA GLY A 28 -6.77 -10.29 1.31
C GLY A 28 -6.85 -9.66 2.71
N TYR A 29 -7.90 -8.91 3.04
CA TYR A 29 -8.15 -8.37 4.37
C TYR A 29 -8.96 -9.36 5.22
N ALA A 30 -8.83 -9.28 6.55
CA ALA A 30 -9.66 -10.06 7.47
C ALA A 30 -11.17 -9.80 7.20
N PHE A 31 -12.01 -10.81 7.44
CA PHE A 31 -13.43 -10.81 7.05
C PHE A 31 -14.20 -9.57 7.54
N ASP A 32 -13.87 -9.08 8.75
CA ASP A 32 -14.49 -7.90 9.36
C ASP A 32 -14.11 -6.57 8.69
N THR A 33 -12.98 -6.52 7.97
CA THR A 33 -12.53 -5.33 7.24
C THR A 33 -12.96 -5.36 5.77
N ALA A 34 -13.01 -6.53 5.14
CA ALA A 34 -13.33 -6.68 3.72
C ALA A 34 -14.74 -6.18 3.35
N GLY A 35 -15.73 -6.38 4.23
CA GLY A 35 -17.11 -5.94 4.00
C GLY A 35 -17.26 -4.42 3.96
N PHE A 36 -16.56 -3.71 4.85
CA PHE A 36 -16.55 -2.24 4.93
C PHE A 36 -15.81 -1.61 3.75
N LEU A 37 -14.69 -2.21 3.33
CA LEU A 37 -13.88 -1.71 2.21
C LEU A 37 -14.59 -1.80 0.86
N ARG A 38 -15.55 -2.73 0.70
CA ARG A 38 -16.32 -2.94 -0.54
C ARG A 38 -17.53 -2.03 -0.70
N THR A 39 -18.04 -1.41 0.37
CA THR A 39 -19.38 -0.79 0.38
C THR A 39 -19.40 0.74 0.29
N LYS A 40 -18.25 1.43 0.37
CA LYS A 40 -18.21 2.91 0.34
C LYS A 40 -17.08 3.44 -0.54
N ASN A 41 -17.41 4.27 -1.53
CA ASN A 41 -16.47 4.90 -2.48
C ASN A 41 -16.08 6.34 -2.09
N ASP A 42 -16.22 6.72 -0.82
CA ASP A 42 -15.92 8.08 -0.35
C ASP A 42 -14.62 8.09 0.46
N GLN A 43 -13.70 8.98 0.11
CA GLN A 43 -12.37 9.14 0.74
C GLN A 43 -12.43 9.41 2.25
N PHE A 44 -13.52 9.99 2.76
CA PHE A 44 -13.68 10.29 4.18
C PHE A 44 -14.29 9.13 4.95
N THR A 45 -15.08 8.28 4.30
CA THR A 45 -15.71 7.11 4.92
C THR A 45 -14.98 5.80 4.63
N ASN A 46 -14.14 5.73 3.59
CA ASN A 46 -13.32 4.58 3.22
C ASN A 46 -11.98 5.02 2.58
N PRO A 47 -11.08 5.62 3.37
CA PRO A 47 -9.79 6.11 2.87
C PRO A 47 -8.91 4.99 2.30
N VAL A 48 -9.05 3.76 2.80
CA VAL A 48 -8.30 2.59 2.30
C VAL A 48 -8.81 2.21 0.91
N GLY A 49 -10.12 2.20 0.70
CA GLY A 49 -10.70 1.90 -0.60
C GLY A 49 -10.34 2.93 -1.67
N TRP A 50 -10.44 4.22 -1.34
CA TRP A 50 -10.04 5.30 -2.25
C TRP A 50 -8.57 5.20 -2.67
N ARG A 51 -7.65 4.98 -1.71
CA ARG A 51 -6.22 4.78 -2.00
C ARG A 51 -5.94 3.53 -2.82
N THR A 52 -6.71 2.46 -2.58
CA THR A 52 -6.60 1.22 -3.35
C THR A 52 -6.95 1.49 -4.82
N THR A 53 -8.08 2.14 -5.09
CA THR A 53 -8.45 2.50 -6.46
C THR A 53 -7.40 3.40 -7.13
N HIS A 54 -6.93 4.45 -6.43
CA HIS A 54 -5.92 5.37 -6.98
C HIS A 54 -4.60 4.69 -7.30
N VAL A 55 -4.09 3.82 -6.41
CA VAL A 55 -2.85 3.09 -6.72
C VAL A 55 -3.07 2.12 -7.88
N GLY A 56 -4.24 1.49 -7.99
CA GLY A 56 -4.57 0.61 -9.11
C GLY A 56 -4.58 1.34 -10.45
N GLU A 57 -5.15 2.54 -10.52
CA GLU A 57 -5.11 3.40 -11.71
C GLU A 57 -3.68 3.79 -12.08
N SER A 58 -2.88 4.22 -11.10
CA SER A 58 -1.47 4.58 -11.30
C SER A 58 -0.64 3.38 -11.77
N LEU A 59 -0.90 2.18 -11.24
CA LEU A 59 -0.27 0.95 -11.71
C LEU A 59 -0.62 0.64 -13.16
N ILE A 60 -1.90 0.74 -13.53
CA ILE A 60 -2.35 0.50 -14.91
C ILE A 60 -1.64 1.46 -15.87
N LYS A 61 -1.62 2.77 -15.57
CA LYS A 61 -0.89 3.77 -16.38
C LYS A 61 0.60 3.43 -16.49
N ALA A 62 1.22 3.01 -15.38
CA ALA A 62 2.64 2.69 -15.34
C ALA A 62 3.00 1.48 -16.22
N ILE A 63 2.18 0.44 -16.21
CA ILE A 63 2.45 -0.77 -17.01
C ILE A 63 2.13 -0.59 -18.49
N THR A 64 1.17 0.28 -18.84
CA THR A 64 0.79 0.57 -20.24
C THR A 64 1.71 1.58 -20.94
N ASN A 65 2.70 2.18 -20.24
CA ASN A 65 3.48 3.33 -20.75
C ASN A 65 2.62 4.51 -21.20
N GLU A 66 1.45 4.72 -20.59
CA GLU A 66 0.83 6.04 -20.65
C GLU A 66 1.76 7.06 -19.98
N HIS A 67 1.66 8.35 -20.27
CA HIS A 67 2.54 9.37 -19.68
C HIS A 67 2.53 9.28 -18.15
N VAL A 68 3.57 8.65 -17.57
CA VAL A 68 3.71 8.44 -16.13
C VAL A 68 4.50 9.60 -15.55
N ASN A 69 3.88 10.36 -14.67
CA ASN A 69 4.63 11.19 -13.75
C ASN A 69 5.22 10.29 -12.65
N ILE A 70 6.54 10.09 -12.67
CA ILE A 70 7.24 9.20 -11.72
C ILE A 70 7.06 9.68 -10.27
N ASP A 71 7.05 10.99 -10.03
CA ASP A 71 6.88 11.54 -8.70
C ASP A 71 5.47 11.29 -8.16
N GLU A 72 4.45 11.42 -9.02
CA GLU A 72 3.06 11.10 -8.69
C GLU A 72 2.86 9.61 -8.40
N LEU A 73 3.46 8.74 -9.22
CA LEU A 73 3.45 7.30 -8.99
C LEU A 73 4.10 6.94 -7.65
N ASN A 74 5.29 7.49 -7.38
CA ASN A 74 6.02 7.26 -6.14
C ASN A 74 5.23 7.72 -4.92
N HIS A 75 4.62 8.91 -5.00
CA HIS A 75 3.77 9.44 -3.95
C HIS A 75 2.56 8.53 -3.68
N THR A 76 1.83 8.15 -4.72
CA THR A 76 0.65 7.28 -4.61
C THR A 76 1.01 5.91 -4.02
N LEU A 77 2.14 5.33 -4.46
CA LEU A 77 2.65 4.07 -3.92
C LEU A 77 3.04 4.20 -2.45
N ASP A 78 3.78 5.25 -2.07
CA ASP A 78 4.16 5.47 -0.68
C ASP A 78 2.93 5.60 0.23
N GLU A 79 1.91 6.36 -0.18
CA GLU A 79 0.68 6.51 0.61
C GLU A 79 -0.08 5.20 0.80
N PHE A 80 -0.15 4.37 -0.24
CA PHE A 80 -0.79 3.06 -0.18
C PHE A 80 -0.01 2.09 0.70
N ILE A 81 1.31 2.00 0.52
CA ILE A 81 2.19 1.12 1.29
C ILE A 81 2.28 1.56 2.75
N ARG A 82 2.29 2.86 3.04
CA ARG A 82 2.29 3.40 4.40
C ARG A 82 1.09 2.93 5.21
N VAL A 83 -0.11 2.94 4.63
CA VAL A 83 -1.33 2.43 5.30
C VAL A 83 -1.14 0.98 5.69
N ARG A 84 -0.65 0.17 4.77
CA ARG A 84 -0.43 -1.27 4.99
C ARG A 84 0.69 -1.51 6.03
N ALA A 85 1.74 -0.69 6.03
CA ALA A 85 2.83 -0.78 7.00
C ALA A 85 2.37 -0.46 8.44
N VAL A 86 1.40 0.44 8.61
CA VAL A 86 0.81 0.80 9.91
C VAL A 86 -0.19 -0.25 10.40
N GLN A 87 -0.82 -1.00 9.49
CA GLN A 87 -1.76 -2.09 9.80
C GLN A 87 -1.08 -3.41 10.22
N ASP A 88 0.18 -3.37 10.65
CA ASP A 88 0.98 -4.52 11.11
C ASP A 88 1.10 -5.70 10.13
N PHE A 89 0.86 -5.48 8.84
CA PHE A 89 1.20 -6.46 7.80
C PHE A 89 2.71 -6.72 7.75
N THR A 90 3.09 -7.96 7.45
CA THR A 90 4.49 -8.26 7.10
C THR A 90 4.86 -7.58 5.76
N PRO A 91 6.17 -7.40 5.44
CA PRO A 91 6.56 -6.84 4.15
C PRO A 91 5.97 -7.60 2.96
N GLU A 92 5.96 -8.92 3.05
CA GLU A 92 5.35 -9.80 2.04
C GLU A 92 3.86 -9.51 1.86
N GLN A 93 3.09 -9.50 2.96
CA GLN A 93 1.65 -9.23 2.92
C GLN A 93 1.34 -7.82 2.41
N ALA A 94 2.15 -6.84 2.78
CA ALA A 94 1.98 -5.46 2.35
C ALA A 94 2.18 -5.30 0.84
N LEU A 95 3.11 -6.05 0.23
CA LEU A 95 3.50 -5.92 -1.17
C LEU A 95 2.84 -6.93 -2.11
N ALA A 96 2.41 -8.10 -1.62
CA ALA A 96 1.80 -9.17 -2.41
C ALA A 96 0.65 -8.68 -3.29
N VAL A 97 -0.09 -7.67 -2.83
CA VAL A 97 -1.20 -7.04 -3.56
C VAL A 97 -0.80 -6.43 -4.91
N LEU A 98 0.44 -5.95 -5.06
CA LEU A 98 0.93 -5.40 -6.32
C LEU A 98 1.05 -6.51 -7.39
N PHE A 99 1.40 -7.73 -6.97
CA PHE A 99 1.53 -8.89 -7.86
C PHE A 99 0.18 -9.43 -8.32
N LEU A 100 -0.91 -9.20 -7.58
CA LEU A 100 -2.26 -9.59 -7.99
C LEU A 100 -2.67 -8.99 -9.34
N MET A 101 -2.07 -7.86 -9.73
CA MET A 101 -2.31 -7.25 -11.05
C MET A 101 -1.93 -8.20 -12.19
N LYS A 102 -0.84 -8.98 -12.03
CA LYS A 102 -0.41 -9.98 -13.01
C LYS A 102 -1.48 -11.06 -13.20
N GLU A 103 -2.07 -11.51 -12.10
CA GLU A 103 -3.14 -12.50 -12.10
C GLU A 103 -4.40 -11.96 -12.79
N CYS A 104 -4.76 -10.72 -12.51
CA CYS A 104 -5.91 -10.05 -13.13
C CYS A 104 -5.74 -9.96 -14.65
N ILE A 105 -4.58 -9.49 -15.11
CA ILE A 105 -4.26 -9.36 -16.54
C ILE A 105 -4.30 -10.72 -17.21
N LEU A 106 -3.63 -11.73 -16.64
CA LEU A 106 -3.58 -13.06 -17.24
C LEU A 106 -4.97 -13.71 -17.30
N LYS A 107 -5.77 -13.59 -16.24
CA LYS A 107 -7.14 -14.15 -16.21
C LYS A 107 -8.04 -13.47 -17.23
N ARG A 108 -7.98 -12.13 -17.31
CA ARG A 108 -8.87 -11.34 -18.15
C ARG A 108 -8.55 -11.48 -19.64
N PHE A 109 -7.28 -11.45 -20.01
CA PHE A 109 -6.84 -11.41 -21.40
C PHE A 109 -6.26 -12.73 -21.91
N LYS A 110 -6.50 -13.85 -21.21
CA LYS A 110 -5.89 -15.16 -21.54
C LYS A 110 -6.08 -15.55 -23.00
N SER A 111 -7.29 -15.38 -23.51
CA SER A 111 -7.68 -15.77 -24.86
C SER A 111 -6.97 -14.89 -25.89
N GLU A 112 -6.97 -13.58 -25.67
CA GLU A 112 -6.34 -12.57 -26.53
C GLU A 112 -4.82 -12.72 -26.54
N ILE A 113 -4.21 -12.96 -25.38
CA ILE A 113 -2.77 -13.22 -25.23
C ILE A 113 -2.38 -14.46 -26.04
N LYS A 114 -3.16 -15.54 -25.93
CA LYS A 114 -2.91 -16.78 -26.66
C LYS A 114 -3.11 -16.60 -28.16
N ASN A 115 -4.23 -16.01 -28.59
CA ASN A 115 -4.61 -15.91 -29.99
C ASN A 115 -3.74 -14.92 -30.78
N ASN A 116 -3.26 -13.86 -30.13
CA ASN A 116 -2.43 -12.82 -30.76
C ASN A 116 -0.94 -12.96 -30.43
N ASN A 117 -0.53 -14.03 -29.73
CA ASN A 117 0.85 -14.31 -29.32
C ASN A 117 1.50 -13.16 -28.52
N LEU A 118 0.78 -12.62 -27.52
CA LEU A 118 1.19 -11.43 -26.74
C LEU A 118 2.04 -11.76 -25.50
N TRP A 119 2.65 -12.96 -25.45
CA TRP A 119 3.40 -13.42 -24.28
C TRP A 119 4.61 -12.52 -23.94
N LEU A 120 5.29 -11.97 -24.94
CA LEU A 120 6.40 -11.04 -24.72
C LEU A 120 5.93 -9.70 -24.13
N GLU A 121 4.74 -9.23 -24.51
CA GLU A 121 4.16 -8.02 -23.93
C GLU A 121 3.71 -8.26 -22.49
N LEU A 122 3.12 -9.42 -22.21
CA LEU A 122 2.80 -9.83 -20.85
C LEU A 122 4.05 -9.90 -19.97
N TRP A 123 5.17 -10.39 -20.51
CA TRP A 123 6.45 -10.42 -19.82
C TRP A 123 6.97 -9.01 -19.51
N ASP A 124 7.00 -8.09 -20.49
CA ASP A 124 7.41 -6.68 -20.29
C ASP A 124 6.57 -6.00 -19.18
N ILE A 125 5.25 -6.16 -19.24
CA ILE A 125 4.32 -5.65 -18.22
C ILE A 125 4.63 -6.29 -16.85
N SER A 126 4.87 -7.60 -16.80
CA SER A 126 5.17 -8.31 -15.55
C SER A 126 6.48 -7.84 -14.93
N SER A 127 7.53 -7.64 -15.73
CA SER A 127 8.82 -7.13 -15.27
C SER A 127 8.73 -5.69 -14.73
N ARG A 128 7.88 -4.85 -15.33
CA ARG A 128 7.62 -3.49 -14.80
C ARG A 128 6.93 -3.53 -13.44
N LEU A 129 5.94 -4.40 -13.27
CA LEU A 129 5.30 -4.62 -11.97
C LEU A 129 6.30 -5.09 -10.91
N ASP A 130 7.26 -5.95 -11.29
CA ASP A 130 8.33 -6.38 -10.37
C ASP A 130 9.21 -5.21 -9.95
N GLY A 131 9.60 -4.35 -10.90
CA GLY A 131 10.35 -3.13 -10.59
C GLY A 131 9.60 -2.18 -9.65
N ILE A 132 8.30 -1.96 -9.91
CA ILE A 132 7.43 -1.15 -9.04
C ILE A 132 7.31 -1.77 -7.64
N SER A 133 7.19 -3.10 -7.57
CA SER A 133 7.10 -3.82 -6.30
C SER A 133 8.39 -3.72 -5.49
N LEU A 134 9.55 -3.80 -6.15
CA LEU A 134 10.85 -3.61 -5.51
C LEU A 134 11.03 -2.17 -5.00
N LEU A 135 10.61 -1.16 -5.77
CA LEU A 135 10.60 0.22 -5.30
C LEU A 135 9.68 0.39 -4.08
N SER A 136 8.50 -0.20 -4.12
CA SER A 136 7.52 -0.16 -3.04
C SER A 136 8.03 -0.78 -1.73
N PHE A 137 8.93 -1.76 -1.82
CA PHE A 137 9.62 -2.31 -0.64
C PHE A 137 10.45 -1.24 0.09
N SER A 138 11.12 -0.33 -0.63
CA SER A 138 11.87 0.76 0.01
C SER A 138 10.95 1.71 0.78
N PHE A 139 9.74 2.00 0.25
CA PHE A 139 8.73 2.79 0.96
C PHE A 139 8.25 2.06 2.21
N TYR A 140 8.01 0.75 2.15
CA TYR A 140 7.62 -0.04 3.31
C TYR A 140 8.65 0.07 4.44
N ILE A 141 9.94 -0.16 4.13
CA ILE A 141 11.02 -0.11 5.11
C ILE A 141 11.13 1.30 5.73
N LYS A 142 11.12 2.35 4.90
CA LYS A 142 11.14 3.74 5.36
C LYS A 142 9.99 4.05 6.32
N ASN A 143 8.77 3.63 6.00
CA ASN A 143 7.61 3.87 6.85
C ASN A 143 7.69 3.09 8.18
N ARG A 144 8.19 1.84 8.15
CA ARG A 144 8.40 1.05 9.37
C ARG A 144 9.45 1.69 10.27
N GLU A 145 10.55 2.18 9.71
CA GLU A 145 11.60 2.88 10.46
C GLU A 145 11.04 4.12 11.16
N VAL A 146 10.29 4.97 10.44
CA VAL A 146 9.61 6.13 11.01
C VAL A 146 8.70 5.71 12.17
N MET A 147 7.93 4.63 12.02
CA MET A 147 7.06 4.12 13.08
C MET A 147 7.83 3.60 14.29
N PHE A 148 8.96 2.91 14.09
CA PHE A 148 9.82 2.48 15.18
C PHE A 148 10.41 3.66 15.93
N ASN A 149 10.92 4.68 15.21
CA ASN A 149 11.48 5.88 15.83
C ASN A 149 10.45 6.62 16.68
N LEU A 150 9.22 6.79 16.17
CA LEU A 150 8.13 7.41 16.93
C LEU A 150 7.77 6.61 18.20
N LYS A 151 7.70 5.27 18.11
CA LYS A 151 7.47 4.41 19.28
C LYS A 151 8.60 4.53 20.31
N LEU A 152 9.85 4.64 19.87
CA LEU A 152 11.01 4.81 20.75
C LEU A 152 11.00 6.17 21.47
N GLU A 153 10.70 7.25 20.75
CA GLU A 153 10.57 8.59 21.32
C GLU A 153 9.44 8.66 22.35
N ASP A 154 8.28 8.07 22.03
CA ASP A 154 7.15 7.97 22.95
C ASP A 154 7.50 7.18 24.21
N TYR A 155 8.23 6.07 24.06
CA TYR A 155 8.69 5.27 25.19
C TYR A 155 9.63 6.09 26.09
N LYS A 156 10.65 6.76 25.53
CA LYS A 156 11.58 7.62 26.28
C LYS A 156 10.84 8.74 27.02
N ARG A 157 9.87 9.38 26.37
CA ARG A 157 9.05 10.45 26.95
C ARG A 157 8.18 9.95 28.11
N ARG A 158 7.52 8.80 27.96
CA ARG A 158 6.72 8.20 29.05
C ARG A 158 7.61 7.80 30.22
N HIS A 159 8.77 7.19 29.94
CA HIS A 159 9.71 6.78 30.97
C HIS A 159 10.26 7.97 31.77
N SER A 160 10.67 9.05 31.10
CA SER A 160 11.15 10.25 31.78
C SER A 160 10.07 10.92 32.64
N GLN A 161 8.81 10.92 32.18
CA GLN A 161 7.68 11.42 32.97
C GLN A 161 7.41 10.58 34.22
N ILE A 162 7.53 9.24 34.13
CA ILE A 162 7.38 8.34 35.29
C ILE A 162 8.50 8.60 36.30
N MET A 163 9.76 8.66 35.84
CA MET A 163 10.90 8.92 36.73
C MET A 163 10.80 10.28 37.42
N ARG A 164 10.37 11.32 36.68
CA ARG A 164 10.12 12.65 37.26
C ARG A 164 9.02 12.61 38.31
N LYS A 165 7.90 11.91 38.06
CA LYS A 165 6.81 11.77 39.03
C LYS A 165 7.26 10.99 40.27
N ALA A 166 8.03 9.93 40.11
CA ALA A 166 8.58 9.17 41.23
C ALA A 166 9.52 10.03 42.09
N GLY A 167 10.42 10.80 41.45
CA GLY A 167 11.28 11.74 42.17
C GLY A 167 10.51 12.82 42.93
N LEU A 168 9.42 13.34 42.36
CA LEU A 168 8.54 14.31 43.04
C LEU A 168 7.79 13.71 44.24
N LEU A 169 7.37 12.44 44.15
CA LEU A 169 6.73 11.74 45.28
C LEU A 169 7.72 11.48 46.42
N VAL A 170 8.94 11.03 46.09
CA VAL A 170 10.01 10.84 47.07
C VAL A 170 10.38 12.16 47.78
N ALA A 171 10.46 13.27 47.04
CA ALA A 171 10.72 14.59 47.62
C ALA A 171 9.57 15.12 48.49
N ALA A 172 8.32 14.71 48.24
CA ALA A 172 7.15 15.13 49.03
C ALA A 172 6.93 14.29 50.29
N ASP A 173 7.43 13.04 50.31
CA ASP A 173 7.44 12.15 51.47
C ASP A 173 8.68 12.33 52.37
N ASP A 174 9.60 13.23 51.99
CA ASP A 174 10.79 13.54 52.78
C ASP A 174 10.41 14.36 54.04
N PRO A 175 10.58 13.83 55.27
CA PRO A 175 10.13 14.48 56.50
C PRO A 175 10.84 15.81 56.80
N GLU A 176 11.97 16.11 56.16
CA GLU A 176 12.66 17.41 56.28
C GLU A 176 12.01 18.54 55.46
N SER A 177 11.05 18.24 54.57
CA SER A 177 10.39 19.23 53.70
C SER A 177 9.20 19.97 54.32
N LYS A 178 8.76 19.59 55.53
CA LYS A 178 7.57 20.17 56.20
C LYS A 178 7.87 21.27 57.21
N ASP A 179 9.14 21.48 57.57
CA ASP A 179 9.56 22.55 58.47
C ASP A 179 10.49 23.53 57.72
N SER A 180 9.91 24.35 56.83
CA SER A 180 10.54 25.54 56.22
C SER A 180 9.49 26.54 55.78
#